data_AF-A0A1Q6UJK6-F1
#
_entry.id   AF-A0A1Q6UJK6-F1
#
_cell.length_a   1.000
_cell.length_b   1.000
_cell.length_c   1.000
_cell.angle_alpha   90.00
_cell.angle_beta   90.00
_cell.angle_gamma   90.00
#
_symmetry.space_group_name_H-M   'P 1'
#
loop_
_entity.id
_entity.type
_entity.pdbx_description
1 polymer ?
#
loop_
_entity_poly.entity_id
_entity_poly.type
_entity_poly.pdbx_seq_one_letter_code
_entity_poly.pdbx_strand_id
1 'polypeptide(L)'
;MKIPYRRSFLYSIMAVSAIALNAESLSLITGENKELTDSGWDWSDASRWSPSVSDVAGNDLTIDAITTTQIVSTISDGFTAGDVNVILEQNAPPASEGGAGHFTLNIDGNAAFDSFTWKTTSVGWWGSYLKIKTGSTLTIRNDLTVGNSASNAYFINFASNGDSNYVGNLLVEGGVNINVTNGVTSHAFWTALNSFTVKGAVSMITQNAGDAGRWRIGNASTTIGGLSGAATSNHQLYIDKDNTSITFTNSGDYSWNGSITDVDSGAANSKKLNLAMDASATGRQTMTLTDGSLNDITLNGGKFVLASANATTGTLYLNGGYFGAANNSTVINSAQWNSGGLLFDMAALKNGYKISIAGEFSKNADGQIEINFDGLNGADYISYTFELISAGSLDGFNLDDANADFAAVNLLNAIAEFSWNDGTLSVTFGQIPEPATIAALFGAAALFFVFRRKRAQNGRLN
;
A
#
# COMPACT_ATOMS: atom_id res chain seq x y z
N MET A 1 55.17 10.82 20.62
CA MET A 1 54.64 12.20 20.67
C MET A 1 53.15 12.11 20.38
N LYS A 2 52.34 12.21 21.43
CA LYS A 2 50.86 12.18 21.40
C LYS A 2 50.33 13.61 21.29
N ILE A 3 49.01 13.71 20.99
CA ILE A 3 48.05 14.83 21.21
C ILE A 3 47.65 15.55 19.89
N PRO A 4 46.36 15.88 19.63
CA PRO A 4 45.11 15.22 20.03
C PRO A 4 43.95 15.27 18.99
N TYR A 5 42.96 14.40 19.15
CA TYR A 5 41.60 14.62 18.65
C TYR A 5 40.83 15.53 19.64
N ARG A 6 40.22 16.63 19.17
CA ARG A 6 39.12 17.37 19.85
C ARG A 6 37.82 16.98 19.15
N ARG A 7 36.89 16.26 19.80
CA ARG A 7 35.77 16.77 20.63
C ARG A 7 34.96 17.88 19.95
N SER A 8 33.72 17.54 19.54
CA SER A 8 32.48 18.04 20.17
C SER A 8 31.33 18.16 19.15
N PHE A 9 30.45 17.17 19.08
CA PHE A 9 29.01 17.37 18.78
C PHE A 9 28.23 16.14 19.28
N LEU A 10 28.02 16.09 20.59
CA LEU A 10 27.12 15.16 21.27
C LEU A 10 26.40 15.99 22.33
N TYR A 11 25.26 16.56 21.96
CA TYR A 11 24.28 17.06 22.91
C TYR A 11 22.88 16.68 22.43
N SER A 12 22.18 16.00 23.35
CA SER A 12 20.73 15.83 23.48
C SER A 12 19.96 15.04 22.41
N ILE A 13 20.10 13.71 22.44
CA ILE A 13 18.97 12.78 22.34
C ILE A 13 19.11 11.79 23.51
N MET A 14 18.65 12.19 24.68
CA MET A 14 18.51 11.31 25.85
C MET A 14 17.36 11.86 26.69
N ALA A 15 16.13 11.50 26.32
CA ALA A 15 14.96 11.46 27.20
C ALA A 15 13.70 10.90 26.48
N VAL A 16 13.74 9.69 25.90
CA VAL A 16 12.49 8.92 25.64
C VAL A 16 12.80 7.41 25.70
N SER A 17 13.34 6.93 26.82
CA SER A 17 13.49 5.47 27.03
C SER A 17 13.56 5.12 28.53
N ALA A 18 12.70 5.73 29.36
CA ALA A 18 12.70 5.47 30.81
C ALA A 18 11.33 5.49 31.50
N ILE A 19 10.20 5.31 30.79
CA ILE A 19 8.87 5.29 31.42
C ILE A 19 8.21 3.89 31.42
N ALA A 20 8.68 2.92 30.63
CA ALA A 20 8.04 1.60 30.49
C ALA A 20 8.26 0.61 31.66
N LEU A 21 8.44 1.08 32.90
CA LEU A 21 8.62 0.21 34.08
C LEU A 21 7.49 0.30 35.11
N ASN A 22 6.50 1.20 34.95
CA ASN A 22 5.35 1.32 35.86
C ASN A 22 4.09 1.89 35.18
N ALA A 23 3.75 1.44 33.96
CA ALA A 23 2.44 1.81 33.39
C ALA A 23 1.34 1.08 34.16
N GLU A 24 0.40 1.81 34.74
CA GLU A 24 -0.84 1.25 35.28
C GLU A 24 -1.87 1.07 34.15
N SER A 25 -2.83 0.17 34.33
CA SER A 25 -3.97 0.05 33.43
C SER A 25 -5.17 0.78 34.03
N LEU A 26 -5.56 1.89 33.40
CA LEU A 26 -6.61 2.78 33.85
C LEU A 26 -7.88 2.54 33.05
N SER A 27 -9.01 2.43 33.75
CA SER A 27 -10.34 2.35 33.16
C SER A 27 -11.12 3.64 33.41
N LEU A 28 -11.82 4.13 32.39
CA LEU A 28 -12.72 5.27 32.56
C LEU A 28 -13.81 4.94 33.58
N ILE A 29 -14.03 5.84 34.53
CA ILE A 29 -15.12 5.72 35.49
C ILE A 29 -16.43 6.06 34.78
N THR A 30 -17.34 5.09 34.71
CA THR A 30 -18.67 5.21 34.13
C THR A 30 -19.75 5.15 35.20
N GLY A 31 -20.97 5.54 34.85
CA GLY A 31 -22.17 5.32 35.66
C GLY A 31 -22.61 3.86 35.71
N GLU A 32 -23.81 3.64 36.26
CA GLU A 32 -24.45 2.32 36.27
C GLU A 32 -24.56 1.76 34.84
N ASN A 33 -24.36 0.44 34.69
CA ASN A 33 -24.41 -0.25 33.39
C ASN A 33 -23.45 0.31 32.32
N LYS A 34 -22.34 0.92 32.73
CA LYS A 34 -21.36 1.56 31.83
C LYS A 34 -21.86 2.81 31.12
N GLU A 35 -22.99 3.38 31.53
CA GLU A 35 -23.49 4.60 30.91
C GLU A 35 -22.54 5.77 31.20
N LEU A 36 -22.15 6.46 30.15
CA LEU A 36 -21.36 7.68 30.21
C LEU A 36 -22.30 8.88 30.22
N THR A 37 -22.46 9.48 31.39
CA THR A 37 -23.43 10.56 31.63
C THR A 37 -22.85 11.97 31.43
N ASP A 38 -21.53 12.11 31.41
CA ASP A 38 -20.87 13.37 31.10
C ASP A 38 -20.97 13.70 29.61
N SER A 39 -21.22 14.97 29.27
CA SER A 39 -21.21 15.42 27.87
C SER A 39 -19.79 15.61 27.30
N GLY A 40 -18.75 15.53 28.14
CA GLY A 40 -17.36 15.72 27.74
C GLY A 40 -16.35 15.76 28.89
N TRP A 41 -15.07 15.48 28.59
CA TRP A 41 -13.96 15.55 29.54
C TRP A 41 -12.60 15.66 28.80
N ASP A 42 -11.56 16.05 29.53
CA ASP A 42 -10.16 15.93 29.08
C ASP A 42 -9.60 14.59 29.57
N TRP A 43 -8.94 13.84 28.70
CA TRP A 43 -8.33 12.56 29.04
C TRP A 43 -7.23 12.69 30.09
N SER A 44 -6.62 13.86 30.27
CA SER A 44 -5.64 14.11 31.34
C SER A 44 -6.26 14.26 32.73
N ASP A 45 -7.59 14.34 32.85
CA ASP A 45 -8.27 14.47 34.14
C ASP A 45 -8.21 13.14 34.90
N ALA A 46 -7.24 13.01 35.81
CA ALA A 46 -7.04 11.82 36.62
C ALA A 46 -8.27 11.42 37.47
N SER A 47 -9.19 12.35 37.75
CA SER A 47 -10.42 12.03 38.47
C SER A 47 -11.41 11.18 37.67
N ARG A 48 -11.21 11.08 36.35
CA ARG A 48 -12.02 10.28 35.42
C ARG A 48 -11.58 8.83 35.33
N TRP A 49 -10.48 8.45 35.97
CA TRP A 49 -9.84 7.14 35.78
C TRP A 49 -9.73 6.36 37.09
N SER A 50 -9.81 5.03 36.98
CA SER A 50 -9.60 4.09 38.08
C SER A 50 -8.60 3.00 37.67
N PRO A 51 -7.63 2.63 38.53
CA PRO A 51 -7.37 3.18 39.86
C PRO A 51 -6.93 4.66 39.81
N SER A 52 -7.03 5.35 40.95
CA SER A 52 -6.62 6.75 41.04
C SER A 52 -5.11 6.89 40.93
N VAL A 53 -4.67 7.74 40.02
CA VAL A 53 -3.27 8.07 39.75
C VAL A 53 -3.01 9.56 39.93
N SER A 54 -1.75 9.94 40.11
CA SER A 54 -1.36 11.36 40.13
C SER A 54 -1.28 11.98 38.74
N ASP A 55 -1.06 11.16 37.70
CA ASP A 55 -1.03 11.57 36.30
C ASP A 55 -1.51 10.42 35.42
N VAL A 56 -2.31 10.74 34.41
CA VAL A 56 -2.84 9.77 33.43
C VAL A 56 -1.80 9.47 32.36
N ALA A 57 -0.95 10.44 32.00
CA ALA A 57 0.01 10.29 30.93
C ALA A 57 1.00 9.14 31.19
N GLY A 58 1.24 8.33 30.16
CA GLY A 58 2.15 7.18 30.19
C GLY A 58 1.52 5.87 30.64
N ASN A 59 0.25 5.86 31.04
CA ASN A 59 -0.50 4.66 31.43
C ASN A 59 -1.26 4.05 30.24
N ASP A 60 -1.71 2.81 30.40
CA ASP A 60 -2.65 2.16 29.48
C ASP A 60 -4.07 2.63 29.80
N LEU A 61 -4.88 2.89 28.77
CA LEU A 61 -6.22 3.47 28.93
C LEU A 61 -7.27 2.55 28.32
N THR A 62 -8.30 2.22 29.11
CA THR A 62 -9.47 1.48 28.64
C THR A 62 -10.74 2.31 28.81
N ILE A 63 -11.47 2.50 27.72
CA ILE A 63 -12.82 3.04 27.70
C ILE A 63 -13.75 1.94 27.22
N ASP A 64 -14.69 1.53 28.06
CA ASP A 64 -15.75 0.59 27.74
C ASP A 64 -17.06 1.19 28.25
N ALA A 65 -17.78 1.85 27.35
CA ALA A 65 -18.88 2.75 27.72
C ALA A 65 -20.06 2.70 26.76
N ILE A 66 -21.25 2.98 27.31
CA ILE A 66 -22.48 3.20 26.57
C ILE A 66 -22.77 4.70 26.54
N THR A 67 -22.99 5.26 25.35
CA THR A 67 -23.33 6.69 25.20
C THR A 67 -24.76 6.83 24.69
N THR A 68 -25.61 7.53 25.44
CA THR A 68 -27.01 7.80 25.08
C THR A 68 -27.22 9.20 24.51
N THR A 69 -26.20 10.05 24.61
CA THR A 69 -26.18 11.44 24.10
C THR A 69 -24.84 11.75 23.42
N GLN A 70 -24.71 12.95 22.86
CA GLN A 70 -23.49 13.39 22.20
C GLN A 70 -22.38 13.61 23.21
N ILE A 71 -21.18 13.14 22.87
CA ILE A 71 -19.99 13.26 23.70
C ILE A 71 -18.93 14.05 22.96
N VAL A 72 -18.27 14.98 23.65
CA VAL A 72 -17.07 15.68 23.16
C VAL A 72 -15.96 15.57 24.19
N SER A 73 -14.99 14.70 23.95
CA SER A 73 -13.78 14.59 24.78
C SER A 73 -12.57 15.20 24.10
N THR A 74 -11.56 15.55 24.89
CA THR A 74 -10.34 16.23 24.42
C THR A 74 -9.09 15.52 24.93
N ILE A 75 -8.04 15.56 24.11
CA ILE A 75 -6.67 15.24 24.48
C ILE A 75 -5.84 16.50 24.30
N SER A 76 -5.19 16.93 25.38
CA SER A 76 -4.29 18.07 25.39
C SER A 76 -2.95 17.81 24.65
N ASP A 77 -2.28 18.90 24.24
CA ASP A 77 -0.98 18.84 23.57
C ASP A 77 0.10 18.16 24.43
N GLY A 78 0.91 17.32 23.80
CA GLY A 78 1.98 16.55 24.45
C GLY A 78 1.51 15.30 25.19
N PHE A 79 0.23 14.96 25.16
CA PHE A 79 -0.29 13.79 25.86
C PHE A 79 0.27 12.49 25.29
N THR A 80 0.78 11.62 26.16
CA THR A 80 1.23 10.28 25.79
C THR A 80 0.51 9.22 26.60
N ALA A 81 0.17 8.10 25.99
CA ALA A 81 -0.35 6.92 26.69
C ALA A 81 0.37 5.65 26.18
N GLY A 82 0.24 4.57 26.93
CA GLY A 82 0.60 3.23 26.49
C GLY A 82 -0.43 2.70 25.51
N ASP A 83 -0.98 1.53 25.78
CA ASP A 83 -2.05 0.95 24.98
C ASP A 83 -3.39 1.62 25.29
N VAL A 84 -4.06 2.11 24.25
CA VAL A 84 -5.38 2.75 24.35
C VAL A 84 -6.42 1.83 23.71
N ASN A 85 -7.40 1.38 24.48
CA ASN A 85 -8.50 0.55 24.01
C ASN A 85 -9.86 1.21 24.28
N VAL A 86 -10.56 1.57 23.21
CA VAL A 86 -11.87 2.22 23.26
C VAL A 86 -12.91 1.31 22.64
N ILE A 87 -13.95 1.00 23.40
CA ILE A 87 -15.13 0.25 22.99
C ILE A 87 -16.35 1.09 23.37
N LEU A 88 -17.06 1.58 22.36
CA LEU A 88 -18.24 2.42 22.53
C LEU A 88 -19.48 1.73 21.99
N GLU A 89 -20.53 1.72 22.80
CA GLU A 89 -21.90 1.42 22.36
C GLU A 89 -22.70 2.72 22.29
N GLN A 90 -22.90 3.24 21.07
CA GLN A 90 -23.63 4.48 20.84
C GLN A 90 -25.13 4.19 20.73
N ASN A 91 -25.84 4.30 21.84
CA ASN A 91 -27.25 3.95 21.98
C ASN A 91 -28.17 5.18 22.10
N ALA A 92 -27.89 6.23 21.33
CA ALA A 92 -28.76 7.40 21.25
C ALA A 92 -29.96 7.13 20.30
N PRO A 93 -31.13 7.78 20.52
CA PRO A 93 -32.27 7.70 19.61
C PRO A 93 -31.90 8.08 18.16
N PRO A 94 -32.67 7.67 17.15
CA PRO A 94 -32.44 8.09 15.76
C PRO A 94 -32.48 9.62 15.58
N ALA A 95 -31.75 10.14 14.60
CA ALA A 95 -31.74 11.56 14.28
C ALA A 95 -33.14 12.11 13.93
N SER A 96 -34.00 11.28 13.32
CA SER A 96 -35.40 11.62 13.01
C SER A 96 -36.27 11.86 14.25
N GLU A 97 -35.82 11.38 15.41
CA GLU A 97 -36.47 11.57 16.72
C GLU A 97 -35.76 12.65 17.55
N GLY A 98 -34.83 13.39 16.94
CA GLY A 98 -34.05 14.43 17.61
C GLY A 98 -32.85 13.91 18.40
N GLY A 99 -32.48 12.64 18.25
CA GLY A 99 -31.29 12.08 18.88
C GLY A 99 -29.99 12.68 18.32
N ALA A 100 -28.94 12.69 19.14
CA ALA A 100 -27.58 13.07 18.76
C ALA A 100 -26.61 12.14 19.48
N GLY A 101 -26.06 11.15 18.76
CA GLY A 101 -25.29 10.05 19.36
C GLY A 101 -23.80 10.06 19.06
N HIS A 102 -23.27 11.07 18.37
CA HIS A 102 -21.86 11.09 17.96
C HIS A 102 -20.91 11.21 19.14
N PHE A 103 -19.78 10.48 19.06
CA PHE A 103 -18.63 10.66 19.94
C PHE A 103 -17.59 11.48 19.19
N THR A 104 -17.15 12.58 19.77
CA THR A 104 -16.06 13.40 19.22
C THR A 104 -14.86 13.34 20.16
N LEU A 105 -13.70 13.00 19.61
CA LEU A 105 -12.41 13.13 20.27
C LEU A 105 -11.62 14.23 19.58
N ASN A 106 -11.41 15.36 20.26
CA ASN A 106 -10.52 16.43 19.79
C ASN A 106 -9.11 16.17 20.31
N ILE A 107 -8.12 16.11 19.42
CA ILE A 107 -6.71 16.00 19.76
C ILE A 107 -6.11 17.38 19.51
N ASP A 108 -5.99 18.17 20.58
CA ASP A 108 -5.71 19.60 20.57
C ASP A 108 -4.21 19.96 20.50
N GLY A 109 -3.39 19.01 20.06
CA GLY A 109 -1.95 19.11 19.94
C GLY A 109 -1.35 17.80 19.44
N ASN A 110 -0.05 17.64 19.60
CA ASN A 110 0.61 16.37 19.34
C ASN A 110 0.26 15.37 20.44
N ALA A 111 -0.04 14.13 20.07
CA ALA A 111 -0.29 13.06 21.02
C ALA A 111 0.36 11.77 20.53
N ALA A 112 0.73 10.87 21.45
CA ALA A 112 1.32 9.60 21.08
C ALA A 112 0.84 8.43 21.95
N PHE A 113 0.42 7.34 21.31
CA PHE A 113 0.01 6.09 21.96
C PHE A 113 0.94 4.96 21.53
N ASP A 114 1.13 3.97 22.39
CA ASP A 114 1.85 2.76 22.00
C ASP A 114 1.01 1.97 20.99
N SER A 115 -0.21 1.58 21.36
CA SER A 115 -1.19 1.00 20.43
C SER A 115 -2.55 1.68 20.58
N PHE A 116 -3.38 1.66 19.54
CA PHE A 116 -4.71 2.26 19.62
C PHE A 116 -5.78 1.37 19.01
N THR A 117 -6.71 0.93 19.83
CA THR A 117 -7.90 0.21 19.39
C THR A 117 -9.13 1.08 19.58
N TRP A 118 -9.91 1.26 18.52
CA TRP A 118 -11.20 1.94 18.57
C TRP A 118 -12.28 1.07 17.95
N LYS A 119 -13.25 0.66 18.77
CA LYS A 119 -14.39 -0.14 18.34
C LYS A 119 -15.69 0.55 18.68
N THR A 120 -16.63 0.51 17.75
CA THR A 120 -17.94 1.13 17.91
C THR A 120 -19.06 0.22 17.43
N THR A 121 -20.13 0.17 18.21
CA THR A 121 -21.46 -0.31 17.82
C THR A 121 -22.44 0.85 17.90
N SER A 122 -23.46 0.85 17.03
CA SER A 122 -24.61 1.72 17.22
C SER A 122 -25.88 1.06 16.69
N VAL A 123 -27.03 1.47 17.23
CA VAL A 123 -28.35 1.08 16.74
C VAL A 123 -28.91 2.06 15.70
N GLY A 124 -28.36 3.28 15.61
CA GLY A 124 -28.74 4.33 14.68
C GLY A 124 -27.53 4.89 13.92
N TRP A 125 -27.70 5.88 13.03
CA TRP A 125 -26.61 6.41 12.19
C TRP A 125 -25.61 7.30 12.96
N TRP A 126 -24.98 6.74 13.98
CA TRP A 126 -24.06 7.41 14.90
C TRP A 126 -22.67 6.80 14.82
N GLY A 127 -21.66 7.64 14.64
CA GLY A 127 -20.27 7.21 14.61
C GLY A 127 -19.36 8.08 15.46
N SER A 128 -18.07 7.81 15.36
CA SER A 128 -17.00 8.51 16.07
C SER A 128 -16.24 9.45 15.13
N TYR A 129 -15.97 10.66 15.60
CA TYR A 129 -15.10 11.65 14.96
C TYR A 129 -13.84 11.86 15.79
N LEU A 130 -12.71 11.40 15.29
CA LEU A 130 -11.38 11.63 15.84
C LEU A 130 -10.75 12.78 15.06
N LYS A 131 -10.76 13.96 15.67
CA LYS A 131 -10.33 15.22 15.07
C LYS A 131 -8.92 15.56 15.54
N ILE A 132 -7.96 15.68 14.62
CA ILE A 132 -6.58 16.04 14.95
C ILE A 132 -6.36 17.49 14.54
N LYS A 133 -5.90 18.33 15.47
CA LYS A 133 -5.67 19.75 15.23
C LYS A 133 -4.69 19.99 14.08
N THR A 134 -4.98 21.01 13.27
CA THR A 134 -4.14 21.41 12.14
C THR A 134 -2.74 21.78 12.63
N GLY A 135 -1.71 21.21 11.98
CA GLY A 135 -0.31 21.36 12.38
C GLY A 135 0.17 20.34 13.41
N SER A 136 -0.73 19.51 13.96
CA SER A 136 -0.40 18.47 14.93
C SER A 136 -0.41 17.07 14.33
N THR A 137 0.19 16.12 15.05
CA THR A 137 0.21 14.70 14.70
C THR A 137 -0.26 13.83 15.86
N LEU A 138 -1.19 12.92 15.59
CA LEU A 138 -1.40 11.73 16.43
C LEU A 138 -0.46 10.63 15.95
N THR A 139 0.41 10.14 16.84
CA THR A 139 1.36 9.05 16.57
C THR A 139 0.92 7.78 17.28
N ILE A 140 0.79 6.68 16.55
CA ILE A 140 0.60 5.34 17.09
C ILE A 140 1.87 4.55 16.82
N ARG A 141 2.60 4.10 17.86
CA ARG A 141 3.93 3.48 17.73
C ARG A 141 3.88 2.03 17.24
N ASN A 142 2.81 1.33 17.56
CA ASN A 142 2.51 -0.02 17.11
C ASN A 142 1.31 0.07 16.15
N ASP A 143 0.27 -0.72 16.40
CA ASP A 143 -0.86 -0.87 15.49
C ASP A 143 -2.05 0.01 15.90
N LEU A 144 -2.73 0.52 14.87
CA LEU A 144 -4.07 1.10 14.98
C LEU A 144 -5.09 0.04 14.57
N THR A 145 -6.00 -0.33 15.46
CA THR A 145 -7.11 -1.22 15.15
C THR A 145 -8.42 -0.46 15.22
N VAL A 146 -9.18 -0.44 14.13
CA VAL A 146 -10.52 0.17 14.07
C VAL A 146 -11.55 -0.89 13.68
N GLY A 147 -12.77 -0.79 14.15
CA GLY A 147 -13.83 -1.67 13.69
C GLY A 147 -15.08 -1.76 14.56
N ASN A 148 -15.82 -2.85 14.42
CA ASN A 148 -17.01 -3.13 15.20
C ASN A 148 -16.75 -4.20 16.28
N SER A 149 -17.38 -4.08 17.45
CA SER A 149 -17.34 -5.08 18.52
C SER A 149 -18.49 -6.11 18.51
N ALA A 150 -19.67 -5.89 17.87
CA ALA A 150 -20.77 -6.88 17.93
C ALA A 150 -21.91 -6.81 16.88
N SER A 151 -22.25 -5.66 16.26
CA SER A 151 -23.17 -5.55 15.08
C SER A 151 -23.35 -4.08 14.65
N ASN A 152 -23.65 -3.85 13.37
CA ASN A 152 -23.84 -2.56 12.67
C ASN A 152 -22.88 -1.43 13.09
N ALA A 153 -21.68 -1.41 12.49
CA ALA A 153 -20.76 -0.31 12.72
C ALA A 153 -21.16 0.82 11.80
N TYR A 154 -21.39 1.95 12.43
CA TYR A 154 -21.40 3.23 11.78
C TYR A 154 -20.00 3.85 11.97
N PHE A 155 -19.79 5.00 11.38
CA PHE A 155 -18.46 5.38 10.92
C PHE A 155 -17.42 5.61 12.03
N ILE A 156 -16.16 5.29 11.75
CA ILE A 156 -15.00 5.74 12.53
C ILE A 156 -14.20 6.67 11.63
N ASN A 157 -14.19 7.96 11.97
CA ASN A 157 -13.64 9.01 11.12
C ASN A 157 -12.42 9.65 11.76
N PHE A 158 -11.30 9.62 11.06
CA PHE A 158 -10.22 10.58 11.27
C PHE A 158 -10.43 11.74 10.31
N ALA A 159 -11.35 12.64 10.66
CA ALA A 159 -11.80 13.73 9.80
C ALA A 159 -12.24 14.94 10.63
N SER A 160 -12.13 16.13 10.03
CA SER A 160 -12.47 17.41 10.68
C SER A 160 -13.95 17.59 11.03
N ASN A 161 -14.83 16.84 10.38
CA ASN A 161 -16.27 17.08 10.37
C ASN A 161 -16.64 18.54 9.99
N GLY A 162 -15.93 19.11 9.00
CA GLY A 162 -16.15 20.47 8.51
C GLY A 162 -15.37 21.56 9.26
N ASP A 163 -14.66 21.22 10.34
CA ASP A 163 -13.87 22.18 11.11
C ASP A 163 -12.43 22.31 10.60
N SER A 164 -12.12 23.39 9.88
CA SER A 164 -10.80 23.62 9.29
C SER A 164 -9.65 23.66 10.30
N ASN A 165 -9.93 23.82 11.59
CA ASN A 165 -8.91 23.76 12.65
C ASN A 165 -8.42 22.35 12.95
N TYR A 166 -9.07 21.31 12.39
CA TYR A 166 -8.77 19.91 12.66
C TYR A 166 -8.51 19.09 11.40
N VAL A 167 -7.51 19.52 10.63
CA VAL A 167 -6.98 18.78 9.47
C VAL A 167 -5.53 18.42 9.74
N GLY A 168 -5.29 17.74 10.86
CA GLY A 168 -3.96 17.31 11.29
C GLY A 168 -3.46 16.05 10.58
N ASN A 169 -2.46 15.40 11.17
CA ASN A 169 -1.77 14.25 10.62
C ASN A 169 -1.98 13.01 11.50
N LEU A 170 -2.10 11.84 10.88
CA LEU A 170 -2.07 10.55 11.57
C LEU A 170 -0.83 9.77 11.09
N LEU A 171 0.03 9.42 12.04
CA LEU A 171 1.18 8.55 11.84
C LEU A 171 0.98 7.25 12.61
N VAL A 172 1.11 6.12 11.91
CA VAL A 172 1.12 4.77 12.50
C VAL A 172 2.43 4.10 12.11
N GLU A 173 3.26 3.79 13.10
CA GLU A 173 4.57 3.15 12.90
C GLU A 173 4.46 1.63 12.71
N GLY A 174 3.37 1.01 13.16
CA GLY A 174 2.97 -0.35 12.80
C GLY A 174 1.99 -0.38 11.62
N GLY A 175 1.03 -1.30 11.67
CA GLY A 175 -0.05 -1.46 10.70
C GLY A 175 -1.37 -0.84 11.15
N VAL A 176 -2.30 -0.75 10.19
CA VAL A 176 -3.70 -0.38 10.46
C VAL A 176 -4.58 -1.59 10.18
N ASN A 177 -5.30 -2.04 11.19
CA ASN A 177 -6.22 -3.18 11.11
C ASN A 177 -7.66 -2.66 11.10
N ILE A 178 -8.30 -2.72 9.94
CA ILE A 178 -9.70 -2.34 9.75
C ILE A 178 -10.55 -3.61 9.89
N ASN A 179 -11.05 -3.86 11.10
CA ASN A 179 -11.92 -4.99 11.41
C ASN A 179 -13.35 -4.71 10.99
N VAL A 180 -13.86 -5.56 10.10
CA VAL A 180 -15.16 -5.39 9.44
C VAL A 180 -16.11 -6.47 9.94
N THR A 181 -17.29 -6.03 10.37
CA THR A 181 -18.39 -6.92 10.75
C THR A 181 -19.66 -6.40 10.09
N ASN A 182 -20.24 -7.17 9.16
CA ASN A 182 -21.53 -6.94 8.50
C ASN A 182 -21.58 -5.90 7.35
N GLY A 183 -21.61 -6.40 6.09
CA GLY A 183 -22.23 -5.75 4.92
C GLY A 183 -21.60 -4.48 4.32
N VAL A 184 -21.84 -4.26 3.01
CA VAL A 184 -21.28 -3.19 2.14
C VAL A 184 -21.62 -1.73 2.52
N THR A 185 -22.49 -1.52 3.51
CA THR A 185 -22.93 -0.18 3.95
C THR A 185 -22.28 0.28 5.25
N SER A 186 -21.48 -0.57 5.90
CA SER A 186 -20.72 -0.16 7.09
C SER A 186 -19.51 0.70 6.67
N HIS A 187 -19.55 1.99 7.04
CA HIS A 187 -18.47 2.94 6.78
C HIS A 187 -17.32 2.73 7.78
N ALA A 188 -16.61 1.60 7.69
CA ALA A 188 -15.70 1.17 8.76
C ALA A 188 -14.57 2.18 9.06
N PHE A 189 -14.07 2.92 8.05
CA PHE A 189 -12.93 3.81 8.24
C PHE A 189 -12.92 4.96 7.22
N TRP A 190 -12.97 6.20 7.69
CA TRP A 190 -12.80 7.39 6.84
C TRP A 190 -11.60 8.21 7.31
N THR A 191 -10.70 8.54 6.40
CA THR A 191 -9.58 9.45 6.66
C THR A 191 -9.68 10.67 5.75
N ALA A 192 -9.72 11.87 6.35
CA ALA A 192 -9.71 13.16 5.68
C ALA A 192 -8.75 14.12 6.38
N LEU A 193 -7.47 13.77 6.31
CA LEU A 193 -6.35 14.37 7.04
C LEU A 193 -5.44 15.18 6.11
N ASN A 194 -4.54 15.97 6.68
CA ASN A 194 -3.45 16.58 5.92
C ASN A 194 -2.46 15.50 5.45
N SER A 195 -2.06 14.59 6.34
CA SER A 195 -1.35 13.37 5.95
C SER A 195 -1.82 12.15 6.72
N PHE A 196 -1.95 11.03 6.01
CA PHE A 196 -2.11 9.72 6.60
C PHE A 196 -0.90 8.85 6.25
N THR A 197 -0.12 8.49 7.26
CA THR A 197 1.12 7.71 7.08
C THR A 197 1.07 6.45 7.93
N VAL A 198 1.28 5.30 7.29
CA VAL A 198 1.36 3.99 7.94
C VAL A 198 2.66 3.32 7.47
N LYS A 199 3.54 2.92 8.39
CA LYS A 199 4.80 2.26 8.01
C LYS A 199 4.59 0.78 7.66
N GLY A 200 3.66 0.12 8.33
CA GLY A 200 3.17 -1.22 7.99
C GLY A 200 2.02 -1.20 6.99
N ALA A 201 1.32 -2.32 6.87
CA ALA A 201 0.18 -2.44 5.97
C ALA A 201 -1.11 -1.86 6.55
N VAL A 202 -1.97 -1.36 5.67
CA VAL A 202 -3.40 -1.19 5.93
C VAL A 202 -4.10 -2.49 5.54
N SER A 203 -4.69 -3.17 6.52
CA SER A 203 -5.31 -4.48 6.35
C SER A 203 -6.80 -4.38 6.60
N MET A 204 -7.61 -4.74 5.60
CA MET A 204 -9.05 -4.92 5.76
C MET A 204 -9.34 -6.37 6.15
N ILE A 205 -9.79 -6.55 7.38
CA ILE A 205 -9.97 -7.86 8.01
C ILE A 205 -11.47 -8.12 8.14
N THR A 206 -11.97 -9.07 7.37
CA THR A 206 -13.37 -9.53 7.42
C THR A 206 -13.55 -10.72 8.35
N GLN A 207 -14.66 -10.76 9.07
CA GLN A 207 -14.98 -11.90 9.94
C GLN A 207 -15.73 -13.02 9.19
N ASN A 208 -16.57 -12.69 8.22
CA ASN A 208 -17.37 -13.67 7.47
C ASN A 208 -17.18 -13.53 5.95
N ALA A 209 -17.43 -14.62 5.22
CA ALA A 209 -17.44 -14.58 3.76
C ALA A 209 -18.55 -13.62 3.26
N GLY A 210 -18.21 -12.74 2.32
CA GLY A 210 -19.11 -11.72 1.78
C GLY A 210 -19.16 -10.41 2.58
N ASP A 211 -18.51 -10.33 3.75
CA ASP A 211 -18.29 -9.05 4.42
C ASP A 211 -17.44 -8.12 3.53
N ALA A 212 -17.60 -6.82 3.72
CA ALA A 212 -17.04 -5.79 2.86
C ALA A 212 -16.51 -4.63 3.71
N GLY A 213 -15.19 -4.48 3.78
CA GLY A 213 -14.59 -3.31 4.38
C GLY A 213 -14.59 -2.13 3.42
N ARG A 214 -14.98 -0.95 3.89
CA ARG A 214 -14.82 0.30 3.13
C ARG A 214 -13.82 1.20 3.83
N TRP A 215 -12.77 1.58 3.10
CA TRP A 215 -11.91 2.70 3.47
C TRP A 215 -12.23 3.89 2.56
N ARG A 216 -12.76 4.95 3.17
CA ARG A 216 -13.03 6.23 2.52
C ARG A 216 -11.82 7.16 2.65
N ILE A 217 -11.38 7.71 1.54
CA ILE A 217 -10.12 8.45 1.42
C ILE A 217 -10.38 9.87 0.94
N GLY A 218 -10.10 10.83 1.82
CA GLY A 218 -10.15 12.27 1.57
C GLY A 218 -8.88 12.99 2.03
N ASN A 219 -7.78 12.26 2.29
CA ASN A 219 -6.51 12.87 2.73
C ASN A 219 -5.89 13.74 1.63
N ALA A 220 -5.05 14.71 2.02
CA ALA A 220 -4.22 15.43 1.05
C ALA A 220 -3.00 14.58 0.62
N SER A 221 -2.42 13.78 1.53
CA SER A 221 -1.41 12.78 1.20
C SER A 221 -1.67 11.46 1.93
N THR A 222 -1.37 10.34 1.26
CA THR A 222 -1.48 8.98 1.81
C THR A 222 -0.22 8.18 1.46
N THR A 223 0.47 7.69 2.49
CA THR A 223 1.65 6.81 2.33
C THR A 223 1.50 5.62 3.26
N ILE A 224 1.51 4.40 2.72
CA ILE A 224 1.30 3.17 3.49
C ILE A 224 2.33 2.10 3.12
N GLY A 225 2.70 1.24 4.06
CA GLY A 225 3.61 0.13 3.80
C GLY A 225 3.03 -0.99 2.95
N GLY A 226 1.73 -0.97 2.65
CA GLY A 226 1.07 -1.94 1.78
C GLY A 226 -0.43 -1.95 2.02
N LEU A 227 -1.18 -2.56 1.12
CA LEU A 227 -2.62 -2.77 1.26
C LEU A 227 -2.95 -4.26 1.22
N SER A 228 -3.68 -4.72 2.23
CA SER A 228 -4.05 -6.13 2.39
C SER A 228 -5.56 -6.32 2.57
N GLY A 229 -6.12 -7.39 2.00
CA GLY A 229 -7.53 -7.74 2.16
C GLY A 229 -7.80 -9.20 1.75
N ALA A 230 -8.78 -9.84 2.41
CA ALA A 230 -9.09 -11.25 2.19
C ALA A 230 -9.73 -11.49 0.80
N ALA A 231 -9.22 -12.46 0.04
CA ALA A 231 -9.55 -12.71 -1.39
C ALA A 231 -11.04 -12.93 -1.72
N THR A 232 -11.87 -13.28 -0.73
CA THR A 232 -13.29 -13.61 -0.90
C THR A 232 -14.23 -12.48 -0.46
N SER A 233 -13.69 -11.28 -0.24
CA SER A 233 -14.41 -10.16 0.38
C SER A 233 -14.67 -9.03 -0.61
N ASN A 234 -15.79 -8.34 -0.45
CA ASN A 234 -16.18 -7.25 -1.36
C ASN A 234 -15.64 -5.89 -0.88
N HIS A 235 -14.33 -5.80 -0.63
CA HIS A 235 -13.73 -4.58 -0.11
C HIS A 235 -13.92 -3.39 -1.05
N GLN A 236 -13.88 -2.17 -0.49
CA GLN A 236 -14.08 -0.93 -1.21
C GLN A 236 -13.06 0.12 -0.80
N LEU A 237 -12.41 0.73 -1.79
CA LEU A 237 -11.76 2.02 -1.66
C LEU A 237 -12.74 3.08 -2.15
N TYR A 238 -13.17 3.97 -1.26
CA TYR A 238 -14.07 5.08 -1.60
C TYR A 238 -13.26 6.37 -1.75
N ILE A 239 -13.36 7.03 -2.90
CA ILE A 239 -12.58 8.21 -3.22
C ILE A 239 -13.42 9.49 -3.01
N ASP A 240 -13.01 10.35 -2.08
CA ASP A 240 -13.69 11.62 -1.83
C ASP A 240 -13.21 12.75 -2.73
N LYS A 241 -11.92 12.77 -3.06
CA LYS A 241 -11.28 13.84 -3.84
C LYS A 241 -10.81 13.32 -5.18
N ASP A 242 -11.04 14.08 -6.24
CA ASP A 242 -10.46 13.75 -7.55
C ASP A 242 -8.93 13.83 -7.49
N ASN A 243 -8.26 12.99 -8.27
CA ASN A 243 -6.80 12.81 -8.29
C ASN A 243 -6.21 12.41 -6.91
N THR A 244 -6.93 11.58 -6.16
CA THR A 244 -6.42 10.98 -4.92
C THR A 244 -5.23 10.09 -5.23
N SER A 245 -4.19 10.13 -4.39
CA SER A 245 -2.97 9.34 -4.59
C SER A 245 -2.62 8.51 -3.34
N ILE A 246 -2.23 7.25 -3.55
CA ILE A 246 -1.67 6.38 -2.50
C ILE A 246 -0.24 6.02 -2.88
N THR A 247 0.70 6.26 -1.97
CA THR A 247 2.10 5.83 -2.13
C THR A 247 2.40 4.61 -1.26
N PHE A 248 2.96 3.58 -1.85
CA PHE A 248 3.31 2.31 -1.23
C PHE A 248 4.81 2.24 -0.91
N THR A 249 5.17 1.98 0.34
CA THR A 249 6.58 1.81 0.78
C THR A 249 6.93 0.34 1.06
N ASN A 250 6.23 -0.60 0.42
CA ASN A 250 6.25 -2.04 0.67
C ASN A 250 7.63 -2.61 0.98
N SER A 251 7.84 -3.00 2.24
CA SER A 251 9.00 -3.82 2.65
C SER A 251 8.73 -5.32 2.51
N GLY A 252 7.46 -5.73 2.40
CA GLY A 252 7.01 -7.10 2.22
C GLY A 252 5.96 -7.23 1.11
N ASP A 253 5.44 -8.44 0.94
CA ASP A 253 4.45 -8.75 -0.08
C ASP A 253 3.03 -8.63 0.49
N TYR A 254 2.19 -7.84 -0.19
CA TYR A 254 0.81 -7.57 0.20
C TYR A 254 -0.14 -7.77 -0.96
N SER A 255 -1.37 -8.16 -0.67
CA SER A 255 -2.39 -8.46 -1.67
C SER A 255 -3.75 -7.94 -1.21
N TRP A 256 -4.40 -7.19 -2.10
CA TRP A 256 -5.72 -6.65 -1.87
C TRP A 256 -6.63 -6.94 -3.06
N ASN A 257 -7.91 -7.14 -2.76
CA ASN A 257 -8.94 -7.36 -3.75
C ASN A 257 -10.18 -6.55 -3.36
N GLY A 258 -10.88 -6.00 -4.34
CA GLY A 258 -12.07 -5.19 -4.08
C GLY A 258 -12.36 -4.21 -5.20
N SER A 259 -13.23 -3.24 -4.93
CA SER A 259 -13.67 -2.22 -5.88
C SER A 259 -13.18 -0.83 -5.50
N ILE A 260 -13.01 0.03 -6.51
CA ILE A 260 -12.80 1.46 -6.32
C ILE A 260 -14.10 2.17 -6.71
N THR A 261 -14.60 3.09 -5.88
CA THR A 261 -15.83 3.85 -6.13
C THR A 261 -15.71 5.28 -5.60
N ASP A 262 -16.50 6.21 -6.14
CA ASP A 262 -16.68 7.56 -5.61
C ASP A 262 -18.16 7.88 -5.27
N VAL A 263 -19.02 6.87 -5.31
CA VAL A 263 -20.45 6.95 -4.99
C VAL A 263 -20.89 5.82 -4.06
N ASP A 264 -21.95 6.09 -3.29
CA ASP A 264 -22.54 5.10 -2.38
C ASP A 264 -23.39 4.04 -3.10
N SER A 265 -23.97 4.38 -4.26
CA SER A 265 -24.70 3.44 -5.12
C SER A 265 -24.80 3.93 -6.57
N GLY A 266 -25.01 3.02 -7.52
CA GLY A 266 -25.14 3.34 -8.94
C GLY A 266 -23.79 3.58 -9.63
N ALA A 267 -23.82 4.04 -10.88
CA ALA A 267 -22.61 4.32 -11.65
C ALA A 267 -22.33 5.83 -11.72
N ALA A 268 -21.44 6.31 -10.86
CA ALA A 268 -20.38 7.21 -11.26
C ALA A 268 -19.08 6.66 -10.66
N ASN A 269 -18.00 6.70 -11.42
CA ASN A 269 -16.66 6.37 -10.98
C ASN A 269 -15.72 7.31 -11.72
N SER A 270 -15.88 8.59 -11.38
CA SER A 270 -15.33 9.71 -12.14
C SER A 270 -14.02 10.22 -11.54
N LYS A 271 -13.86 10.07 -10.22
CA LYS A 271 -12.68 10.49 -9.50
C LYS A 271 -11.54 9.53 -9.75
N LYS A 272 -10.37 10.11 -10.00
CA LYS A 272 -9.15 9.38 -10.32
C LYS A 272 -8.42 8.95 -9.05
N LEU A 273 -8.05 7.67 -9.00
CA LEU A 273 -7.10 7.12 -8.03
C LEU A 273 -5.76 6.85 -8.72
N ASN A 274 -4.72 7.54 -8.27
CA ASN A 274 -3.34 7.31 -8.66
C ASN A 274 -2.64 6.42 -7.64
N LEU A 275 -1.72 5.59 -8.11
CA LEU A 275 -0.86 4.79 -7.25
C LEU A 275 0.61 5.10 -7.53
N ALA A 276 1.42 5.09 -6.47
CA ALA A 276 2.86 5.13 -6.58
C ALA A 276 3.49 4.02 -5.74
N MET A 277 4.50 3.33 -6.26
CA MET A 277 5.46 2.57 -5.45
C MET A 277 6.66 3.48 -5.18
N ASP A 278 7.00 3.67 -3.92
CA ASP A 278 8.14 4.48 -3.50
C ASP A 278 9.47 3.83 -3.94
N ALA A 279 10.52 4.64 -4.09
CA ALA A 279 11.85 4.14 -4.42
C ALA A 279 12.42 3.22 -3.33
N SER A 280 11.98 3.39 -2.07
CA SER A 280 12.35 2.50 -0.96
C SER A 280 11.61 1.17 -0.96
N ALA A 281 10.58 0.99 -1.79
CA ALA A 281 9.82 -0.26 -1.82
C ALA A 281 10.70 -1.40 -2.36
N THR A 282 10.68 -2.53 -1.67
CA THR A 282 11.40 -3.75 -2.06
C THR A 282 10.48 -4.96 -2.25
N GLY A 283 9.28 -4.90 -1.67
CA GLY A 283 8.27 -5.95 -1.75
C GLY A 283 7.30 -5.78 -2.91
N ARG A 284 6.27 -6.64 -2.93
CA ARG A 284 5.22 -6.69 -3.94
C ARG A 284 3.91 -6.13 -3.41
N GLN A 285 3.21 -5.34 -4.23
CA GLN A 285 1.78 -5.08 -4.05
C GLN A 285 1.01 -5.76 -5.17
N THR A 286 0.08 -6.64 -4.81
CA THR A 286 -0.89 -7.21 -5.74
C THR A 286 -2.24 -6.56 -5.51
N MET A 287 -2.90 -6.10 -6.59
CA MET A 287 -4.25 -5.56 -6.55
C MET A 287 -5.14 -6.27 -7.56
N THR A 288 -6.25 -6.82 -7.08
CA THR A 288 -7.30 -7.44 -7.92
C THR A 288 -8.57 -6.59 -7.84
N LEU A 289 -8.85 -5.84 -8.88
CA LEU A 289 -10.02 -4.99 -8.98
C LEU A 289 -11.23 -5.77 -9.48
N THR A 290 -12.29 -5.82 -8.66
CA THR A 290 -13.59 -6.37 -9.05
C THR A 290 -14.44 -5.34 -9.78
N ASP A 291 -14.24 -4.05 -9.50
CA ASP A 291 -14.83 -2.92 -10.22
C ASP A 291 -13.98 -1.65 -10.02
N GLY A 292 -14.24 -0.66 -10.87
CA GLY A 292 -13.49 0.59 -10.95
C GLY A 292 -12.16 0.47 -11.68
N SER A 293 -11.41 1.56 -11.71
CA SER A 293 -10.14 1.64 -12.45
C SER A 293 -9.11 2.50 -11.70
N LEU A 294 -7.84 2.27 -12.01
CA LEU A 294 -6.75 3.15 -11.64
C LEU A 294 -6.53 4.20 -12.73
N ASN A 295 -6.05 5.38 -12.34
CA ASN A 295 -5.55 6.38 -13.27
C ASN A 295 -4.05 6.16 -13.52
N ASP A 296 -3.18 7.00 -12.96
CA ASP A 296 -1.73 6.88 -13.16
C ASP A 296 -1.14 5.88 -12.17
N ILE A 297 -0.19 5.08 -12.64
CA ILE A 297 0.58 4.14 -11.84
C ILE A 297 2.05 4.52 -11.99
N THR A 298 2.72 4.90 -10.91
CA THR A 298 4.14 5.30 -10.92
C THR A 298 4.97 4.31 -10.13
N LEU A 299 5.87 3.59 -10.78
CA LEU A 299 6.77 2.64 -10.12
C LEU A 299 8.16 3.26 -10.02
N ASN A 300 8.59 3.60 -8.81
CA ASN A 300 9.97 4.03 -8.54
C ASN A 300 10.81 2.90 -7.90
N GLY A 301 10.14 1.88 -7.35
CA GLY A 301 10.73 0.72 -6.68
C GLY A 301 9.72 -0.41 -6.54
N GLY A 302 10.13 -1.52 -5.91
CA GLY A 302 9.28 -2.66 -5.60
C GLY A 302 8.68 -3.37 -6.83
N LYS A 303 7.61 -4.13 -6.60
CA LYS A 303 6.83 -4.81 -7.63
C LYS A 303 5.34 -4.45 -7.49
N PHE A 304 4.66 -4.15 -8.58
CA PHE A 304 3.21 -3.93 -8.60
C PHE A 304 2.54 -4.87 -9.59
N VAL A 305 1.53 -5.62 -9.15
CA VAL A 305 0.80 -6.59 -9.97
C VAL A 305 -0.69 -6.24 -10.00
N LEU A 306 -1.26 -6.13 -11.19
CA LEU A 306 -2.66 -5.74 -11.38
C LEU A 306 -3.48 -6.81 -12.11
N ALA A 307 -4.62 -7.16 -11.52
CA ALA A 307 -5.73 -7.84 -12.19
C ALA A 307 -6.93 -6.88 -12.20
N SER A 308 -7.43 -6.50 -13.38
CA SER A 308 -8.60 -5.62 -13.51
C SER A 308 -9.39 -5.99 -14.77
N ALA A 309 -10.72 -5.84 -14.73
CA ALA A 309 -11.55 -5.95 -15.93
C ALA A 309 -11.66 -4.61 -16.68
N ASN A 310 -11.46 -3.50 -15.98
CA ASN A 310 -11.49 -2.15 -16.56
C ASN A 310 -10.06 -1.70 -16.91
N ALA A 311 -9.91 -1.04 -18.05
CA ALA A 311 -8.65 -0.43 -18.43
C ALA A 311 -8.27 0.67 -17.42
N THR A 312 -6.97 0.89 -17.22
CA THR A 312 -6.52 2.10 -16.52
C THR A 312 -6.91 3.33 -17.34
N THR A 313 -7.08 4.47 -16.68
CA THR A 313 -7.41 5.73 -17.35
C THR A 313 -6.19 6.62 -17.61
N GLY A 314 -5.07 6.35 -16.92
CA GLY A 314 -3.83 7.11 -17.00
C GLY A 314 -2.64 6.29 -17.52
N THR A 315 -1.44 6.81 -17.28
CA THR A 315 -0.17 6.26 -17.76
C THR A 315 0.52 5.42 -16.68
N LEU A 316 1.10 4.29 -17.09
CA LEU A 316 2.08 3.55 -16.30
C LEU A 316 3.47 4.16 -16.50
N TYR A 317 4.05 4.71 -15.44
CA TYR A 317 5.43 5.22 -15.44
C TYR A 317 6.35 4.23 -14.75
N LEU A 318 7.25 3.61 -15.52
CA LEU A 318 8.32 2.73 -15.02
C LEU A 318 9.57 3.57 -14.83
N ASN A 319 9.72 4.13 -13.62
CA ASN A 319 10.90 4.90 -13.21
C ASN A 319 11.89 4.05 -12.38
N GLY A 320 11.51 2.80 -12.13
CA GLY A 320 12.18 1.79 -11.32
C GLY A 320 11.17 0.65 -11.06
N GLY A 321 11.55 -0.32 -10.24
CA GLY A 321 10.67 -1.43 -9.87
C GLY A 321 10.18 -2.29 -11.05
N TYR A 322 9.11 -3.04 -10.84
CA TYR A 322 8.52 -3.93 -11.85
C TYR A 322 7.00 -3.91 -11.88
N PHE A 323 6.42 -3.87 -13.08
CA PHE A 323 4.98 -4.03 -13.29
C PHE A 323 4.64 -5.44 -13.82
N GLY A 324 3.56 -6.04 -13.33
CA GLY A 324 3.02 -7.30 -13.87
C GLY A 324 1.50 -7.29 -14.01
N ALA A 325 0.97 -8.13 -14.89
CA ALA A 325 -0.46 -8.39 -15.03
C ALA A 325 -0.82 -9.77 -14.47
N ALA A 326 -1.89 -9.85 -13.68
CA ALA A 326 -2.37 -11.10 -13.08
C ALA A 326 -3.60 -11.70 -13.80
N ASN A 327 -3.99 -11.15 -14.94
CA ASN A 327 -4.98 -11.72 -15.86
C ASN A 327 -4.80 -11.13 -17.27
N ASN A 328 -5.58 -11.61 -18.24
CA ASN A 328 -5.59 -11.09 -19.62
C ASN A 328 -6.61 -9.96 -19.86
N SER A 329 -7.40 -9.59 -18.86
CA SER A 329 -8.37 -8.50 -18.95
C SER A 329 -7.77 -7.15 -18.56
N THR A 330 -6.65 -7.15 -17.83
CA THR A 330 -5.92 -5.93 -17.46
C THR A 330 -5.39 -5.26 -18.72
N VAL A 331 -5.84 -4.03 -18.95
CA VAL A 331 -5.35 -3.16 -20.02
C VAL A 331 -4.84 -1.87 -19.41
N ILE A 332 -3.63 -1.49 -19.78
CA ILE A 332 -3.02 -0.20 -19.43
C ILE A 332 -3.27 0.79 -20.57
N ASN A 333 -3.67 2.03 -20.28
CA ASN A 333 -3.95 3.00 -21.33
C ASN A 333 -2.68 3.42 -22.11
N SER A 334 -1.60 3.74 -21.42
CA SER A 334 -0.29 4.07 -22.01
C SER A 334 0.83 3.74 -21.03
N ALA A 335 2.05 3.55 -21.53
CA ALA A 335 3.19 3.26 -20.67
C ALA A 335 4.46 4.00 -21.12
N GLN A 336 5.27 4.41 -20.15
CA GLN A 336 6.57 5.03 -20.36
C GLN A 336 7.62 4.31 -19.53
N TRP A 337 8.69 3.87 -20.18
CA TRP A 337 9.83 3.27 -19.51
C TRP A 337 11.01 4.22 -19.43
N ASN A 338 11.47 4.48 -18.21
CA ASN A 338 12.67 5.24 -17.87
C ASN A 338 13.71 4.36 -17.14
N SER A 339 13.27 3.41 -16.31
CA SER A 339 14.11 2.36 -15.72
C SER A 339 13.27 1.22 -15.12
N GLY A 340 13.91 0.17 -14.60
CA GLY A 340 13.23 -0.99 -14.03
C GLY A 340 12.76 -1.99 -15.09
N GLY A 341 11.67 -2.69 -14.83
CA GLY A 341 11.27 -3.79 -15.70
C GLY A 341 9.81 -4.22 -15.61
N LEU A 342 9.56 -5.41 -16.15
CA LEU A 342 8.26 -6.06 -16.20
C LEU A 342 8.37 -7.44 -15.55
N LEU A 343 7.31 -7.87 -14.89
CA LEU A 343 7.26 -9.10 -14.10
C LEU A 343 6.38 -10.14 -14.80
N PHE A 344 6.97 -11.30 -15.08
CA PHE A 344 6.29 -12.48 -15.61
C PHE A 344 6.66 -13.70 -14.77
N ASP A 345 5.94 -13.90 -13.67
CA ASP A 345 6.12 -15.08 -12.85
C ASP A 345 5.60 -16.36 -13.54
N MET A 346 5.84 -17.50 -12.90
CA MET A 346 5.40 -18.80 -13.40
C MET A 346 3.88 -18.86 -13.65
N ALA A 347 3.08 -18.20 -12.81
CA ALA A 347 1.63 -18.20 -12.96
C ALA A 347 1.23 -17.39 -14.19
N ALA A 348 1.87 -16.24 -14.43
CA ALA A 348 1.64 -15.44 -15.62
C ALA A 348 1.91 -16.24 -16.90
N LEU A 349 3.09 -16.88 -17.01
CA LEU A 349 3.44 -17.64 -18.21
C LEU A 349 2.54 -18.86 -18.45
N LYS A 350 2.26 -19.65 -17.41
CA LYS A 350 1.40 -20.85 -17.54
C LYS A 350 -0.03 -20.52 -17.97
N ASN A 351 -0.55 -19.39 -17.51
CA ASN A 351 -1.89 -18.95 -17.87
C ASN A 351 -1.91 -18.09 -19.14
N GLY A 352 -0.75 -17.88 -19.78
CA GLY A 352 -0.62 -17.03 -20.97
C GLY A 352 -1.03 -15.58 -20.70
N TYR A 353 -0.72 -15.06 -19.51
CA TYR A 353 -0.98 -13.67 -19.16
C TYR A 353 0.03 -12.75 -19.83
N LYS A 354 -0.47 -11.70 -20.47
CA LYS A 354 0.33 -10.66 -21.11
C LYS A 354 0.00 -9.27 -20.57
N ILE A 355 0.96 -8.37 -20.67
CA ILE A 355 0.77 -6.95 -20.39
C ILE A 355 0.22 -6.29 -21.64
N SER A 356 -1.06 -5.90 -21.60
CA SER A 356 -1.73 -5.24 -22.71
C SER A 356 -1.73 -3.73 -22.51
N ILE A 357 -1.21 -2.98 -23.49
CA ILE A 357 -1.15 -1.53 -23.50
C ILE A 357 -2.00 -1.04 -24.69
N ALA A 358 -3.09 -0.32 -24.43
CA ALA A 358 -4.00 0.12 -25.48
C ALA A 358 -3.38 1.19 -26.39
N GLY A 359 -2.63 2.12 -25.81
CA GLY A 359 -1.99 3.24 -26.49
C GLY A 359 -0.51 2.99 -26.77
N GLU A 360 0.27 4.06 -26.65
CA GLU A 360 1.71 4.03 -26.85
C GLU A 360 2.45 3.42 -25.65
N PHE A 361 3.42 2.57 -25.97
CA PHE A 361 4.49 2.20 -25.06
C PHE A 361 5.78 2.88 -25.55
N SER A 362 6.34 3.78 -24.73
CA SER A 362 7.52 4.56 -25.09
C SER A 362 8.74 4.14 -24.24
N LYS A 363 9.89 3.96 -24.89
CA LYS A 363 11.20 3.74 -24.25
C LYS A 363 11.97 5.06 -24.22
N ASN A 364 12.03 5.70 -23.06
CA ASN A 364 12.51 7.08 -22.91
C ASN A 364 13.96 7.19 -22.41
N ALA A 365 14.60 6.07 -22.10
CA ALA A 365 15.97 6.03 -21.58
C ALA A 365 16.84 5.01 -22.32
N ASP A 366 18.15 5.17 -22.20
CA ASP A 366 19.12 4.18 -22.67
C ASP A 366 19.15 2.95 -21.75
N GLY A 367 19.51 1.79 -22.32
CA GLY A 367 19.59 0.52 -21.60
C GLY A 367 18.53 -0.49 -22.03
N GLN A 368 18.50 -1.63 -21.32
CA GLN A 368 17.54 -2.70 -21.55
C GLN A 368 16.46 -2.70 -20.47
N ILE A 369 15.22 -2.93 -20.88
CA ILE A 369 14.10 -3.23 -19.99
C ILE A 369 14.27 -4.65 -19.48
N GLU A 370 14.24 -4.81 -18.16
CA GLU A 370 14.35 -6.12 -17.54
C GLU A 370 13.01 -6.88 -17.63
N ILE A 371 13.06 -8.11 -18.14
CA ILE A 371 11.96 -9.08 -18.04
C ILE A 371 12.29 -10.03 -16.90
N ASN A 372 11.63 -9.82 -15.76
CA ASN A 372 11.87 -10.56 -14.54
C ASN A 372 10.97 -11.80 -14.48
N PHE A 373 11.60 -12.98 -14.56
CA PHE A 373 10.90 -14.27 -14.50
C PHE A 373 10.75 -14.84 -13.08
N ASP A 374 11.07 -14.05 -12.06
CA ASP A 374 10.83 -14.34 -10.64
C ASP A 374 11.37 -15.70 -10.17
N GLY A 375 12.52 -16.12 -10.70
CA GLY A 375 13.17 -17.39 -10.35
C GLY A 375 12.68 -18.60 -11.13
N LEU A 376 11.97 -18.41 -12.24
CA LEU A 376 11.51 -19.50 -13.12
C LEU A 376 12.66 -20.41 -13.56
N ASN A 377 12.47 -21.72 -13.42
CA ASN A 377 13.32 -22.70 -14.08
C ASN A 377 12.81 -22.95 -15.52
N GLY A 378 13.54 -22.45 -16.51
CA GLY A 378 13.18 -22.52 -17.92
C GLY A 378 13.49 -23.87 -18.59
N ALA A 379 14.15 -24.80 -17.91
CA ALA A 379 14.55 -26.10 -18.48
C ALA A 379 13.36 -26.92 -19.01
N ASP A 380 12.19 -26.80 -18.38
CA ASP A 380 10.96 -27.50 -18.79
C ASP A 380 10.22 -26.82 -19.95
N TYR A 381 10.69 -25.63 -20.36
CA TYR A 381 10.01 -24.76 -21.33
C TYR A 381 10.90 -24.43 -22.52
N ILE A 382 11.97 -25.20 -22.74
CA ILE A 382 12.86 -25.03 -23.89
C ILE A 382 12.06 -25.18 -25.19
N SER A 383 12.29 -24.25 -26.13
CA SER A 383 11.56 -24.08 -27.40
C SER A 383 10.12 -23.62 -27.26
N TYR A 384 9.63 -23.33 -26.06
CA TYR A 384 8.32 -22.72 -25.88
C TYR A 384 8.43 -21.22 -26.12
N THR A 385 7.42 -20.67 -26.78
CA THR A 385 7.28 -19.23 -27.02
C THR A 385 6.09 -18.70 -26.24
N PHE A 386 6.29 -17.59 -25.54
CA PHE A 386 5.25 -16.90 -24.77
C PHE A 386 5.11 -15.46 -25.26
N GLU A 387 3.87 -15.02 -25.47
CA GLU A 387 3.57 -13.60 -25.68
C GLU A 387 3.66 -12.86 -24.35
N LEU A 388 4.39 -11.75 -24.31
CA LEU A 388 4.64 -10.97 -23.09
C LEU A 388 3.90 -9.65 -23.10
N ILE A 389 4.02 -8.88 -24.19
CA ILE A 389 3.53 -7.51 -24.26
C ILE A 389 2.81 -7.31 -25.59
N SER A 390 1.68 -6.61 -25.58
CA SER A 390 1.08 -6.06 -26.79
C SER A 390 0.80 -4.57 -26.58
N ALA A 391 1.19 -3.73 -27.53
CA ALA A 391 0.96 -2.28 -27.47
C ALA A 391 0.25 -1.78 -28.73
N GLY A 392 -0.56 -0.72 -28.61
CA GLY A 392 -1.19 -0.08 -29.76
C GLY A 392 -0.19 0.65 -30.67
N SER A 393 0.88 1.18 -30.07
CA SER A 393 2.05 1.72 -30.79
C SER A 393 3.30 1.63 -29.92
N LEU A 394 4.47 1.65 -30.55
CA LEU A 394 5.78 1.53 -29.91
C LEU A 394 6.62 2.75 -30.31
N ASP A 395 7.25 3.40 -29.32
CA ASP A 395 8.21 4.48 -29.54
C ASP A 395 9.54 4.18 -28.83
N GLY A 396 10.65 4.49 -29.49
CA GLY A 396 12.01 4.29 -28.96
C GLY A 396 12.52 2.83 -28.95
N PHE A 397 11.83 1.88 -29.59
CA PHE A 397 12.23 0.46 -29.65
C PHE A 397 12.97 0.08 -30.95
N ASN A 398 13.93 -0.83 -30.84
CA ASN A 398 14.54 -1.58 -31.92
C ASN A 398 13.63 -2.75 -32.34
N LEU A 399 12.85 -2.52 -33.39
CA LEU A 399 11.91 -3.52 -33.91
C LEU A 399 12.58 -4.65 -34.70
N ASP A 400 13.81 -4.46 -35.15
CA ASP A 400 14.57 -5.47 -35.90
C ASP A 400 15.31 -6.45 -34.97
N ASP A 401 15.69 -6.01 -33.77
CA ASP A 401 16.34 -6.83 -32.74
C ASP A 401 15.84 -6.46 -31.33
N ALA A 402 14.79 -7.16 -30.88
CA ALA A 402 14.22 -6.96 -29.56
C ALA A 402 15.23 -7.25 -28.43
N ASN A 403 16.26 -8.07 -28.65
CA ASN A 403 17.27 -8.36 -27.63
C ASN A 403 18.16 -7.14 -27.36
N ALA A 404 18.18 -6.13 -28.24
CA ALA A 404 18.83 -4.86 -27.96
C ALA A 404 18.10 -4.04 -26.87
N ASP A 405 16.79 -4.26 -26.70
CA ASP A 405 15.95 -3.52 -25.75
C ASP A 405 15.55 -4.31 -24.52
N PHE A 406 15.56 -5.64 -24.57
CA PHE A 406 15.06 -6.48 -23.48
C PHE A 406 16.13 -7.47 -23.00
N ALA A 407 16.19 -7.65 -21.69
CA ALA A 407 17.05 -8.65 -21.05
C ALA A 407 16.27 -9.47 -20.04
N ALA A 408 16.46 -10.78 -20.05
CA ALA A 408 15.88 -11.65 -19.03
C ALA A 408 16.68 -11.57 -17.73
N VAL A 409 15.98 -11.44 -16.62
CA VAL A 409 16.55 -11.54 -15.27
C VAL A 409 15.79 -12.58 -14.46
N ASN A 410 16.49 -13.22 -13.52
CA ASN A 410 15.94 -14.27 -12.67
C ASN A 410 15.29 -15.45 -13.43
N LEU A 411 15.80 -15.77 -14.64
CA LEU A 411 15.54 -17.02 -15.34
C LEU A 411 16.65 -18.02 -15.03
N LEU A 412 16.30 -19.24 -14.66
CA LEU A 412 17.23 -20.31 -14.31
C LEU A 412 17.24 -21.38 -15.40
N ASN A 413 18.42 -21.94 -15.69
CA ASN A 413 18.64 -23.08 -16.59
C ASN A 413 18.12 -22.94 -18.04
N ALA A 414 17.90 -21.72 -18.51
CA ALA A 414 17.55 -21.41 -19.90
C ALA A 414 18.10 -20.04 -20.30
N ILE A 415 18.19 -19.81 -21.61
CA ILE A 415 18.35 -18.48 -22.19
C ILE A 415 17.00 -17.97 -22.71
N ALA A 416 16.83 -16.66 -22.78
CA ALA A 416 15.64 -16.03 -23.34
C ALA A 416 16.00 -15.29 -24.63
N GLU A 417 15.24 -15.55 -25.68
CA GLU A 417 15.35 -14.87 -26.97
C GLU A 417 14.09 -14.07 -27.22
N PHE A 418 14.22 -12.75 -27.29
CA PHE A 418 13.11 -11.83 -27.50
C PHE A 418 12.93 -11.53 -28.99
N SER A 419 11.68 -11.38 -29.42
CA SER A 419 11.34 -10.98 -30.78
C SER A 419 10.03 -10.20 -30.84
N TRP A 420 9.94 -9.27 -31.78
CA TRP A 420 8.71 -8.57 -32.11
C TRP A 420 7.99 -9.30 -33.25
N ASN A 421 6.67 -9.43 -33.12
CA ASN A 421 5.80 -9.87 -34.20
C ASN A 421 4.50 -9.06 -34.16
N ASP A 422 4.23 -8.28 -35.21
CA ASP A 422 3.01 -7.46 -35.35
C ASP A 422 2.65 -6.65 -34.08
N GLY A 423 3.64 -5.98 -33.48
CA GLY A 423 3.44 -5.17 -32.26
C GLY A 423 3.31 -5.96 -30.96
N THR A 424 3.51 -7.28 -31.00
CA THR A 424 3.54 -8.17 -29.84
C THR A 424 4.97 -8.61 -29.56
N LEU A 425 5.45 -8.39 -28.33
CA LEU A 425 6.72 -8.91 -27.85
C LEU A 425 6.52 -10.35 -27.38
N SER A 426 7.37 -11.25 -27.85
CA SER A 426 7.40 -12.64 -27.41
C SER A 426 8.79 -13.03 -26.91
N VAL A 427 8.83 -14.04 -26.04
CA VAL A 427 10.07 -14.70 -25.59
C VAL A 427 10.04 -16.17 -25.96
N THR A 428 11.14 -16.67 -26.51
CA THR A 428 11.39 -18.10 -26.71
C THR A 428 12.52 -18.54 -25.79
N PHE A 429 12.35 -19.64 -25.05
CA PHE A 429 13.42 -20.15 -24.20
C PHE A 429 14.34 -21.12 -24.94
N GLY A 430 15.63 -20.85 -24.92
CA GLY A 430 16.67 -21.67 -25.54
C GLY A 430 17.49 -22.45 -24.52
N GLN A 431 18.20 -23.48 -25.00
CA GLN A 431 19.15 -24.22 -24.15
C GLN A 431 20.37 -23.36 -23.83
N ILE A 432 20.88 -23.48 -22.60
CA ILE A 432 22.22 -22.98 -22.28
C ILE A 432 23.23 -23.83 -23.05
N PRO A 433 24.09 -23.25 -23.90
CA PRO A 433 25.09 -24.01 -24.63
C PRO A 433 25.98 -24.82 -23.69
N GLU A 434 26.12 -26.12 -23.96
CA GLU A 434 27.02 -26.96 -23.17
C GLU A 434 28.47 -26.43 -23.23
N PRO A 435 29.30 -26.64 -22.18
CA PRO A 435 30.69 -26.20 -22.18
C PRO A 435 31.50 -26.68 -23.39
N ALA A 436 31.19 -27.87 -23.91
CA ALA A 436 31.81 -28.42 -25.11
C ALA A 436 31.43 -27.65 -26.39
N THR A 437 30.20 -27.17 -26.50
CA THR A 437 29.73 -26.34 -27.63
C THR A 437 30.43 -24.99 -27.63
N ILE A 438 30.61 -24.39 -26.44
CA ILE A 438 31.36 -23.15 -26.26
C ILE A 438 32.84 -23.38 -26.64
N ALA A 439 33.45 -24.46 -26.13
CA ALA A 439 34.84 -24.82 -26.44
C ALA A 439 35.07 -25.10 -27.94
N ALA A 440 34.11 -25.73 -28.61
CA ALA A 440 34.17 -25.99 -30.05
C ALA A 440 34.12 -24.69 -30.86
N LEU A 441 33.29 -23.72 -30.46
CA LEU A 441 33.21 -22.40 -31.11
C LEU A 441 34.53 -21.63 -30.98
N PHE A 442 35.14 -21.62 -29.78
CA PHE A 442 36.46 -21.03 -29.57
C PHE A 442 37.57 -21.79 -30.31
N GLY A 443 37.49 -23.13 -30.37
CA GLY A 443 38.40 -23.97 -31.13
C GLY A 443 38.34 -23.69 -32.64
N ALA A 444 37.14 -23.49 -33.18
CA ALA A 444 36.92 -23.14 -34.59
C ALA A 444 37.44 -21.73 -34.92
N ALA A 445 37.22 -20.75 -34.04
CA ALA A 445 37.78 -19.41 -34.19
C ALA A 445 39.31 -19.43 -34.18
N ALA A 446 39.93 -20.17 -33.26
CA ALA A 446 41.38 -20.36 -33.21
C ALA A 446 41.92 -20.99 -34.49
N LEU A 447 41.25 -22.02 -35.03
CA LEU A 447 41.58 -22.62 -36.32
C LEU A 447 41.49 -21.61 -37.47
N PHE A 448 40.44 -20.78 -37.51
CA PHE A 448 40.28 -19.73 -38.52
C PHE A 448 41.43 -18.72 -38.48
N PHE A 449 41.87 -18.29 -37.29
CA PHE A 449 43.05 -17.42 -37.14
C PHE A 449 44.35 -18.11 -37.57
N VAL A 450 44.52 -19.40 -37.27
CA VAL A 450 45.69 -20.19 -37.73
C VAL A 450 45.71 -20.30 -39.26
N PHE A 451 44.57 -20.56 -39.91
CA PHE A 451 44.48 -20.61 -41.36
C PHE A 451 44.70 -19.24 -42.02
N ARG A 452 44.23 -18.15 -41.40
CA ARG A 452 44.50 -16.78 -41.85
C ARG A 452 45.98 -16.42 -41.73
N ARG A 453 46.66 -16.84 -40.66
CA ARG A 453 48.11 -16.65 -40.49
C ARG A 453 48.92 -17.45 -41.51
N LYS A 454 48.53 -18.70 -41.82
CA LYS A 454 49.17 -19.51 -42.88
C LYS A 454 48.99 -18.90 -44.28
N ARG A 455 47.82 -18.33 -44.60
CA ARG A 455 47.62 -17.62 -45.89
C ARG A 455 48.43 -16.32 -45.98
N ALA A 456 48.56 -15.56 -44.90
CA ALA A 456 49.40 -14.36 -44.87
C ALA A 456 50.90 -14.66 -45.00
N GLN A 457 51.37 -15.83 -44.53
CA GLN A 457 52.75 -16.27 -44.71
C GLN A 457 53.02 -16.83 -46.13
N ASN A 458 52.05 -17.52 -46.74
CA ASN A 458 52.20 -18.06 -48.09
C ASN A 458 51.98 -17.03 -49.22
N GLY A 459 51.37 -15.88 -48.95
CA GLY A 459 51.22 -14.77 -49.92
C GLY A 459 52.45 -13.87 -50.06
N ARG A 460 53.56 -14.16 -49.35
CA ARG A 460 54.84 -13.43 -49.41
C ARG A 460 55.93 -14.19 -50.19
N LEU A 461 55.53 -15.25 -50.89
CA LEU A 461 56.35 -16.03 -51.82
C LEU A 461 55.58 -16.14 -53.15
N ASN A 462 55.58 -15.04 -53.91
CA ASN A 462 55.43 -15.01 -55.37
C ASN A 462 55.97 -13.67 -55.86
#